data_AF-A0A2E8Y6M3-F1
#
_entry.id   AF-A0A2E8Y6M3-F1
#
_cell.length_a   1.000
_cell.length_b   1.000
_cell.length_c   1.000
_cell.angle_alpha   90.00
_cell.angle_beta   90.00
_cell.angle_gamma   90.00
#
_symmetry.space_group_name_H-M   'P 1'
#
loop_
_entity.id
_entity.type
_entity.pdbx_description
1 polymer ?
#
loop_
_entity_poly.entity_id
_entity_poly.type
_entity_poly.pdbx_seq_one_letter_code
_entity_poly.pdbx_strand_id
1 'polypeptide(L)'
;MHMCRPGLISRLLGFIVLAGVLTACGESSPATGTSADASREPATPATQATSAIAVNPEATPTPSTATATPSPASTSATSSAVKQRVEKAKTLDQKPKASTAVSTTTPAPTATPAPTPTPAPTAAESAAPNPQSTSLELPPIAEVPSNLPAYNRSDWRHWTDDDGDCQNARHEVLIAESQVPVTFKTSKGCQVATGQWWGAFTNTTVTAASKLDVDHMVPLKNAHLSGGWAWDAATKRRFANVLADGTHLIAVTASANRSKGAKSPDQWKPPNTAYWCTYATDWVGVKTTWGLTVTRAEAEALTTMLATCGTAVTVTQSQAPAPAPTPSPTPTPTPTLTPTPTLTAPTTAGFEIIALNCTGTPESVTVRNTGSQTADLGNWSIHDEGAKHTYVFAAGTSIEPGATVSVWTYTGAAQRTVFWKGSAVWNNNGDTAFLLNPSGALVSQRACA
;
A
#
# COMPACT_ATOMS: atom_id res chain seq x y z
N MET A 1 16.83 24.50 8.69
CA MET A 1 16.38 25.05 7.39
C MET A 1 15.12 24.29 7.00
N HIS A 2 13.95 24.84 7.33
CA HIS A 2 12.65 24.27 6.95
C HIS A 2 12.20 24.96 5.67
N MET A 3 12.14 24.22 4.56
CA MET A 3 11.53 24.70 3.32
C MET A 3 10.04 24.34 3.37
N CYS A 4 9.19 25.34 3.57
CA CYS A 4 7.75 25.22 3.30
C CYS A 4 7.54 25.12 1.78
N ARG A 5 6.76 24.14 1.34
CA ARG A 5 6.20 24.10 -0.02
C ARG A 5 5.23 25.29 -0.20
N PRO A 6 5.30 26.05 -1.31
CA PRO A 6 4.29 27.07 -1.61
C PRO A 6 2.99 26.41 -2.08
N GLY A 7 1.90 26.69 -1.37
CA GLY A 7 0.54 26.29 -1.76
C GLY A 7 0.04 27.05 -2.99
N LEU A 8 -0.63 26.34 -3.89
CA LEU A 8 -1.21 26.87 -5.12
C LEU A 8 -2.40 27.78 -4.80
N ILE A 9 -2.31 29.07 -5.11
CA ILE A 9 -3.42 30.03 -4.96
C ILE A 9 -4.33 29.90 -6.18
N SER A 10 -5.55 29.38 -5.96
CA SER A 10 -6.62 29.35 -6.95
C SER A 10 -7.15 30.77 -7.21
N ARG A 11 -7.01 31.26 -8.44
CA ARG A 11 -7.60 32.53 -8.89
C ARG A 11 -9.06 32.29 -9.31
N LEU A 12 -10.00 32.58 -8.42
CA LEU A 12 -11.41 32.76 -8.78
C LEU A 12 -11.60 34.19 -9.30
N LEU A 13 -11.89 34.34 -10.59
CA LEU A 13 -12.48 35.56 -11.17
C LEU A 13 -13.93 35.26 -11.48
N GLY A 14 -14.83 35.95 -10.76
CA GLY A 14 -16.26 35.82 -10.91
C GLY A 14 -16.80 36.51 -12.16
N PHE A 15 -17.90 35.98 -12.68
CA PHE A 15 -18.90 36.74 -13.42
C PHE A 15 -20.29 36.32 -12.94
N ILE A 16 -20.96 37.30 -12.35
CA ILE A 16 -22.41 37.36 -12.10
C ILE A 16 -23.06 37.71 -13.45
N VAL A 17 -24.22 37.10 -13.77
CA VAL A 17 -25.46 37.80 -14.19
C VAL A 17 -26.56 36.83 -14.66
N LEU A 18 -27.72 37.03 -14.01
CA LEU A 18 -29.13 36.83 -14.36
C LEU A 18 -29.77 35.44 -14.61
N ALA A 19 -30.73 35.18 -13.73
CA ALA A 19 -31.86 34.28 -13.88
C ALA A 19 -32.82 34.72 -15.00
N GLY A 20 -33.41 33.73 -15.68
CA GLY A 20 -34.57 33.86 -16.56
C GLY A 20 -35.43 32.61 -16.44
N VAL A 21 -36.55 32.75 -15.73
CA VAL A 21 -37.65 31.77 -15.64
C VAL A 21 -38.42 31.78 -16.97
N LEU A 22 -38.71 30.61 -17.54
CA LEU A 22 -39.90 30.42 -18.37
C LEU A 22 -40.38 28.96 -18.33
N THR A 23 -41.60 28.80 -17.84
CA THR A 23 -42.43 27.60 -17.85
C THR A 23 -43.11 27.44 -19.22
N ALA A 24 -43.21 26.22 -19.77
CA ALA A 24 -44.43 25.69 -20.41
C ALA A 24 -44.26 24.24 -20.93
N CYS A 25 -45.39 23.53 -20.87
CA CYS A 25 -45.69 22.12 -21.10
C CYS A 25 -45.57 21.64 -22.56
N GLY A 26 -45.54 20.31 -22.73
CA GLY A 26 -45.83 19.64 -24.01
C GLY A 26 -45.69 18.12 -23.95
N GLU A 27 -46.79 17.41 -23.69
CA GLU A 27 -46.97 15.96 -23.83
C GLU A 27 -46.92 15.50 -25.31
N SER A 28 -46.49 14.26 -25.56
CA SER A 28 -47.23 13.29 -26.39
C SER A 28 -46.52 11.92 -26.47
N SER A 29 -47.27 10.86 -26.15
CA SER A 29 -46.99 9.45 -26.50
C SER A 29 -47.35 9.17 -27.98
N PRO A 30 -47.00 7.99 -28.52
CA PRO A 30 -47.92 6.82 -28.53
C PRO A 30 -47.21 5.49 -28.13
N ALA A 31 -47.81 4.56 -27.37
CA ALA A 31 -48.81 3.53 -27.72
C ALA A 31 -48.36 2.54 -28.83
N THR A 32 -47.84 1.35 -28.47
CA THR A 32 -48.50 0.00 -28.39
C THR A 32 -48.44 -0.87 -29.65
N GLY A 33 -48.00 -2.12 -29.49
CA GLY A 33 -48.24 -3.27 -30.38
C GLY A 33 -47.26 -4.44 -30.13
N THR A 34 -47.52 -5.41 -29.24
CA THR A 34 -47.99 -6.82 -29.49
C THR A 34 -47.23 -7.59 -30.59
N SER A 35 -46.92 -8.89 -30.56
CA SER A 35 -46.94 -10.04 -29.64
C SER A 35 -46.55 -11.29 -30.48
N ALA A 36 -46.22 -12.41 -29.82
CA ALA A 36 -46.13 -13.82 -30.27
C ALA A 36 -44.73 -14.29 -30.72
N ASP A 37 -44.01 -15.17 -30.01
CA ASP A 37 -44.30 -16.52 -29.44
C ASP A 37 -43.96 -17.65 -30.43
N ALA A 38 -43.05 -18.55 -30.01
CA ALA A 38 -43.07 -20.00 -30.25
C ALA A 38 -41.75 -20.68 -29.80
N SER A 39 -41.86 -21.32 -28.64
CA SER A 39 -41.17 -22.47 -28.05
C SER A 39 -40.36 -23.44 -28.94
N ARG A 40 -39.24 -23.98 -28.41
CA ARG A 40 -38.99 -25.44 -28.32
C ARG A 40 -37.83 -25.83 -27.36
N GLU A 41 -38.24 -26.39 -26.22
CA GLU A 41 -37.73 -27.50 -25.37
C GLU A 41 -36.25 -27.75 -25.01
N PRO A 42 -36.00 -28.37 -23.81
CA PRO A 42 -34.70 -28.47 -23.15
C PRO A 42 -34.03 -29.86 -23.26
N ALA A 43 -32.71 -29.91 -23.09
CA ALA A 43 -31.96 -31.16 -22.94
C ALA A 43 -31.54 -31.39 -21.47
N THR A 44 -31.78 -32.62 -21.01
CA THR A 44 -31.69 -33.21 -19.66
C THR A 44 -30.23 -33.42 -19.19
N PRO A 45 -29.95 -33.49 -17.86
CA PRO A 45 -28.59 -33.56 -17.33
C PRO A 45 -28.05 -34.99 -17.22
N ALA A 46 -26.74 -35.15 -17.45
CA ALA A 46 -26.00 -36.38 -17.16
C ALA A 46 -25.51 -36.39 -15.71
N THR A 47 -25.66 -37.55 -15.06
CA THR A 47 -25.41 -37.81 -13.64
C THR A 47 -24.23 -38.78 -13.48
N GLN A 48 -23.46 -38.57 -12.40
CA GLN A 48 -22.55 -39.49 -11.68
C GLN A 48 -21.14 -39.78 -12.22
N ALA A 49 -20.12 -39.43 -11.41
CA ALA A 49 -19.38 -40.41 -10.60
C ALA A 49 -18.52 -39.68 -9.54
N THR A 50 -18.90 -39.79 -8.26
CA THR A 50 -18.09 -39.42 -7.09
C THR A 50 -17.23 -40.61 -6.69
N SER A 51 -15.90 -40.49 -6.82
CA SER A 51 -14.95 -41.43 -6.22
C SER A 51 -14.42 -40.84 -4.91
N ALA A 52 -14.80 -41.45 -3.79
CA ALA A 52 -14.24 -41.15 -2.47
C ALA A 52 -12.81 -41.71 -2.38
N ILE A 53 -11.84 -40.87 -2.02
CA ILE A 53 -10.47 -41.28 -1.71
C ILE A 53 -10.34 -41.37 -0.19
N ALA A 54 -10.18 -42.60 0.31
CA ALA A 54 -9.82 -42.87 1.70
C ALA A 54 -8.33 -42.59 1.92
N VAL A 55 -8.00 -41.84 2.97
CA VAL A 55 -6.60 -41.64 3.42
C VAL A 55 -6.42 -42.46 4.69
N ASN A 56 -5.59 -43.51 4.62
CA ASN A 56 -5.23 -44.37 5.76
C ASN A 56 -3.95 -43.82 6.45
N PRO A 57 -3.76 -44.03 7.76
CA PRO A 57 -2.62 -43.50 8.52
C PRO A 57 -1.42 -44.47 8.54
N GLU A 58 -0.34 -44.05 9.22
CA GLU A 58 0.97 -44.72 9.46
C GLU A 58 2.07 -44.54 8.38
N ALA A 59 3.37 -44.43 8.68
CA ALA A 59 4.16 -44.53 9.90
C ALA A 59 5.49 -43.76 9.72
N THR A 60 6.10 -43.31 10.82
CA THR A 60 7.50 -42.87 10.91
C THR A 60 8.49 -43.97 10.51
N PRO A 61 9.67 -43.59 9.97
CA PRO A 61 10.88 -44.11 10.60
C PRO A 61 12.03 -43.10 10.78
N THR A 62 12.88 -43.48 11.72
CA THR A 62 14.11 -42.92 12.28
C THR A 62 15.29 -42.78 11.30
N PRO A 63 16.35 -42.01 11.67
CA PRO A 63 17.41 -41.60 10.76
C PRO A 63 18.53 -42.64 10.65
N SER A 64 19.19 -42.70 9.49
CA SER A 64 20.44 -43.43 9.32
C SER A 64 21.55 -42.51 8.82
N THR A 65 22.65 -42.61 9.55
CA THR A 65 23.90 -41.87 9.49
C THR A 65 24.75 -42.36 8.31
N ALA A 66 25.38 -41.46 7.55
CA ALA A 66 26.58 -41.77 6.80
C ALA A 66 27.51 -40.55 6.71
N THR A 67 28.71 -40.79 7.20
CA THR A 67 29.87 -39.94 7.44
C THR A 67 30.58 -39.51 6.14
N ALA A 68 31.06 -38.27 6.07
CA ALA A 68 32.35 -37.95 5.44
C ALA A 68 32.91 -36.61 5.97
N THR A 69 34.07 -36.71 6.60
CA THR A 69 34.93 -35.69 7.23
C THR A 69 35.98 -35.18 6.18
N PRO A 70 36.97 -34.30 6.48
CA PRO A 70 36.91 -32.85 6.28
C PRO A 70 38.12 -32.21 5.53
N SER A 71 38.15 -30.87 5.52
CA SER A 71 39.33 -29.95 5.60
C SER A 71 39.95 -29.41 4.29
N PRO A 72 40.74 -28.29 4.31
CA PRO A 72 40.77 -27.13 5.22
C PRO A 72 40.80 -25.72 4.54
N ALA A 73 40.47 -24.72 5.37
CA ALA A 73 41.08 -23.39 5.62
C ALA A 73 41.76 -22.52 4.52
N SER A 74 41.48 -21.21 4.57
CA SER A 74 42.44 -20.07 4.49
C SER A 74 41.64 -18.75 4.38
N THR A 75 41.46 -18.00 5.47
CA THR A 75 42.21 -16.80 5.93
C THR A 75 42.01 -15.49 5.16
N SER A 76 41.73 -14.45 5.95
CA SER A 76 41.67 -13.02 5.66
C SER A 76 42.95 -12.44 5.06
N ALA A 77 42.82 -11.41 4.21
CA ALA A 77 43.65 -10.20 4.26
C ALA A 77 43.16 -9.10 3.30
N THR A 78 43.18 -7.87 3.83
CA THR A 78 43.18 -6.54 3.19
C THR A 78 44.26 -6.33 2.13
N SER A 79 44.00 -5.48 1.11
CA SER A 79 44.96 -4.46 0.63
C SER A 79 44.40 -3.55 -0.49
N SER A 80 44.45 -2.26 -0.19
CA SER A 80 44.68 -1.04 -0.98
C SER A 80 45.05 -1.04 -2.48
N ALA A 81 44.53 0.03 -3.12
CA ALA A 81 45.14 0.94 -4.09
C ALA A 81 45.35 0.54 -5.58
N VAL A 82 44.64 1.23 -6.48
CA VAL A 82 45.14 1.56 -7.83
C VAL A 82 44.81 3.03 -8.18
N LYS A 83 45.82 3.65 -8.78
CA LYS A 83 46.11 5.07 -9.00
C LYS A 83 45.22 5.74 -10.05
N GLN A 84 44.89 7.01 -9.79
CA GLN A 84 44.46 7.98 -10.79
C GLN A 84 45.66 8.53 -11.59
N ARG A 85 45.44 8.74 -12.88
CA ARG A 85 46.31 9.39 -13.85
C ARG A 85 45.73 10.77 -14.12
N VAL A 86 46.46 11.85 -13.81
CA VAL A 86 46.13 13.21 -14.27
C VAL A 86 47.40 13.83 -14.82
N GLU A 87 47.33 14.21 -16.10
CA GLU A 87 48.40 14.81 -16.86
C GLU A 87 48.07 16.30 -17.10
N LYS A 88 48.84 17.14 -16.41
CA LYS A 88 49.47 18.40 -16.84
C LYS A 88 48.79 19.23 -17.95
N ALA A 89 48.36 20.44 -17.59
CA ALA A 89 48.30 21.59 -18.50
C ALA A 89 49.09 22.77 -17.91
N LYS A 90 49.89 23.41 -18.77
CA LYS A 90 50.89 24.44 -18.47
C LYS A 90 50.27 25.82 -18.21
N THR A 91 50.98 26.53 -17.34
CA THR A 91 50.96 27.96 -17.01
C THR A 91 51.28 28.88 -18.19
N LEU A 92 50.66 30.08 -18.19
CA LEU A 92 51.21 31.30 -18.75
C LEU A 92 51.05 32.43 -17.72
N ASP A 93 52.18 33.04 -17.40
CA ASP A 93 52.38 34.21 -16.55
C ASP A 93 51.65 35.46 -17.06
N GLN A 94 51.03 36.24 -16.16
CA GLN A 94 51.11 37.70 -16.17
C GLN A 94 51.13 38.29 -14.74
N LYS A 95 52.09 39.20 -14.57
CA LYS A 95 52.55 39.91 -13.37
C LYS A 95 51.58 41.03 -12.91
N PRO A 96 51.53 41.38 -11.61
CA PRO A 96 50.62 42.40 -11.07
C PRO A 96 51.16 43.84 -11.24
N LYS A 97 50.27 44.80 -11.51
CA LYS A 97 50.53 46.23 -11.41
C LYS A 97 49.45 46.91 -10.57
N ALA A 98 49.89 47.53 -9.48
CA ALA A 98 49.09 48.36 -8.59
C ALA A 98 48.72 49.71 -9.24
N SER A 99 47.51 50.20 -8.99
CA SER A 99 47.13 51.61 -9.08
C SER A 99 45.86 51.84 -8.24
N THR A 100 46.01 52.41 -7.05
CA THR A 100 45.66 53.80 -6.68
C THR A 100 44.14 54.06 -6.55
N ALA A 101 43.73 54.22 -5.29
CA ALA A 101 42.41 54.71 -4.90
C ALA A 101 42.20 56.16 -5.35
N VAL A 102 41.00 56.44 -5.88
CA VAL A 102 40.47 57.80 -6.07
C VAL A 102 39.11 57.84 -5.38
N SER A 103 39.05 58.61 -4.30
CA SER A 103 37.82 58.97 -3.61
C SER A 103 37.10 60.06 -4.39
N THR A 104 35.86 59.79 -4.81
CA THR A 104 34.94 60.81 -5.34
C THR A 104 33.76 60.95 -4.39
N THR A 105 33.70 62.11 -3.74
CA THR A 105 32.62 62.59 -2.88
C THR A 105 31.39 62.92 -3.72
N THR A 106 30.26 62.29 -3.41
CA THR A 106 28.93 62.61 -3.96
C THR A 106 28.20 63.54 -2.99
N PRO A 107 27.58 64.65 -3.44
CA PRO A 107 26.83 65.54 -2.55
C PRO A 107 25.47 64.93 -2.16
N ALA A 108 25.10 65.17 -0.91
CA ALA A 108 23.89 64.67 -0.24
C ALA A 108 22.59 65.30 -0.78
N PRO A 109 21.47 64.57 -0.86
CA PRO A 109 20.16 65.15 -1.08
C PRO A 109 19.62 65.78 0.21
N THR A 110 18.98 66.94 0.04
CA THR A 110 18.29 67.76 1.04
C THR A 110 17.25 66.96 1.83
N ALA A 111 17.34 67.00 3.17
CA ALA A 111 16.39 66.38 4.08
C ALA A 111 15.07 67.18 4.17
N THR A 112 13.97 66.50 3.89
CA THR A 112 12.59 66.91 4.24
C THR A 112 12.43 66.89 5.77
N PRO A 113 11.72 67.85 6.41
CA PRO A 113 11.50 67.83 7.86
C PRO A 113 10.61 66.64 8.28
N ALA A 114 11.04 65.99 9.36
CA ALA A 114 10.35 64.86 9.99
C ALA A 114 9.04 65.30 10.67
N PRO A 115 7.96 64.51 10.60
CA PRO A 115 6.78 64.73 11.44
C PRO A 115 7.09 64.39 12.90
N THR A 116 6.52 65.17 13.81
CA THR A 116 6.59 65.06 15.28
C THR A 116 6.17 63.67 15.78
N PRO A 117 6.89 63.06 16.75
CA PRO A 117 6.48 61.79 17.34
C PRO A 117 5.25 61.99 18.25
N THR A 118 4.13 61.36 17.88
CA THR A 118 3.00 61.11 18.77
C THR A 118 3.44 60.16 19.90
N PRO A 119 3.05 60.40 21.18
CA PRO A 119 3.45 59.52 22.27
C PRO A 119 2.91 58.11 22.05
N ALA A 120 3.82 57.13 22.11
CA ALA A 120 3.49 55.71 22.02
C ALA A 120 2.58 55.30 23.18
N PRO A 121 1.47 54.58 22.93
CA PRO A 121 0.72 53.96 24.02
C PRO A 121 1.61 52.90 24.66
N THR A 122 1.66 52.91 25.99
CA THR A 122 2.26 51.89 26.85
C THR A 122 1.97 50.50 26.28
N ALA A 123 3.02 49.79 25.89
CA ALA A 123 2.94 48.39 25.53
C ALA A 123 2.45 47.62 26.76
N ALA A 124 1.18 47.22 26.74
CA ALA A 124 0.75 46.10 27.55
C ALA A 124 1.60 44.90 27.12
N GLU A 125 2.33 44.33 28.07
CA GLU A 125 3.08 43.10 27.93
C GLU A 125 2.10 42.01 27.49
N SER A 126 2.04 41.81 26.17
CA SER A 126 1.28 40.71 25.57
C SER A 126 1.91 39.44 26.07
N ALA A 127 1.18 38.71 26.92
CA ALA A 127 1.47 37.33 27.25
C ALA A 127 1.89 36.59 25.96
N ALA A 128 3.04 35.92 26.02
CA ALA A 128 3.54 35.11 24.92
C ALA A 128 2.40 34.20 24.41
N PRO A 129 2.17 34.10 23.09
CA PRO A 129 1.17 33.19 22.57
C PRO A 129 1.55 31.79 23.05
N ASN A 130 0.66 31.18 23.83
CA ASN A 130 0.68 29.76 24.15
C ASN A 130 0.99 29.01 22.84
N PRO A 131 2.03 28.15 22.75
CA PRO A 131 2.31 27.45 21.50
C PRO A 131 1.03 26.69 21.13
N GLN A 132 0.38 27.10 20.04
CA GLN A 132 -0.86 26.49 19.62
C GLN A 132 -0.56 25.04 19.27
N SER A 133 -0.88 24.12 20.19
CA SER A 133 -0.93 22.70 19.89
C SER A 133 -1.89 22.51 18.73
N THR A 134 -1.35 22.16 17.57
CA THR A 134 -2.15 21.77 16.41
C THR A 134 -2.62 20.36 16.68
N SER A 135 -3.87 20.20 17.11
CA SER A 135 -4.43 18.85 17.29
C SER A 135 -4.67 18.24 15.91
N LEU A 136 -4.05 17.08 15.67
CA LEU A 136 -4.29 16.27 14.47
C LEU A 136 -5.09 15.04 14.91
N GLU A 137 -6.29 14.88 14.37
CA GLU A 137 -7.11 13.72 14.63
C GLU A 137 -6.78 12.61 13.61
N LEU A 138 -6.56 11.39 14.10
CA LEU A 138 -6.35 10.25 13.21
C LEU A 138 -7.65 9.85 12.52
N PRO A 139 -7.58 9.27 11.31
CA PRO A 139 -8.74 8.65 10.69
C PRO A 139 -9.32 7.54 11.58
N PRO A 140 -10.59 7.14 11.39
CA PRO A 140 -11.22 6.09 12.19
C PRO A 140 -10.39 4.80 12.19
N ILE A 141 -10.22 4.21 13.37
CA ILE A 141 -9.49 2.95 13.52
C ILE A 141 -10.43 1.79 13.19
N ALA A 142 -10.11 1.04 12.13
CA ALA A 142 -10.81 -0.18 11.74
C ALA A 142 -9.84 -1.18 11.09
N GLU A 143 -9.94 -2.44 11.52
CA GLU A 143 -9.19 -3.52 10.90
C GLU A 143 -9.76 -3.86 9.51
N VAL A 144 -8.89 -4.34 8.62
CA VAL A 144 -9.28 -4.72 7.27
C VAL A 144 -10.21 -5.94 7.32
N PRO A 145 -11.44 -5.85 6.80
CA PRO A 145 -12.32 -7.01 6.74
C PRO A 145 -11.73 -8.15 5.90
N SER A 146 -11.91 -9.38 6.33
CA SER A 146 -11.39 -10.56 5.63
C SER A 146 -12.13 -10.89 4.33
N ASN A 147 -13.32 -10.31 4.12
CA ASN A 147 -14.25 -10.61 3.03
C ASN A 147 -14.37 -9.50 1.99
N LEU A 148 -13.35 -8.65 1.83
CA LEU A 148 -13.36 -7.62 0.80
C LEU A 148 -13.24 -8.23 -0.61
N PRO A 149 -13.86 -7.62 -1.64
CA PRO A 149 -13.58 -7.95 -3.02
C PRO A 149 -12.08 -7.90 -3.31
N ALA A 150 -11.59 -8.78 -4.19
CA ALA A 150 -10.19 -8.78 -4.58
C ALA A 150 -9.80 -7.41 -5.17
N TYR A 151 -8.64 -6.90 -4.77
CA TYR A 151 -8.10 -5.68 -5.35
C TYR A 151 -7.74 -5.90 -6.82
N ASN A 152 -8.31 -5.09 -7.70
CA ASN A 152 -7.90 -5.00 -9.10
C ASN A 152 -7.39 -3.59 -9.40
N ARG A 153 -6.13 -3.50 -9.86
CA ARG A 153 -5.48 -2.22 -10.18
C ARG A 153 -6.14 -1.50 -11.36
N SER A 154 -6.73 -2.22 -12.31
CA SER A 154 -7.35 -1.59 -13.48
C SER A 154 -8.58 -0.75 -13.13
N ASP A 155 -9.27 -1.07 -12.03
CA ASP A 155 -10.49 -0.37 -11.59
C ASP A 155 -10.24 1.11 -11.26
N TRP A 156 -8.98 1.46 -10.98
CA TRP A 156 -8.58 2.78 -10.53
C TRP A 156 -8.24 3.74 -11.67
N ARG A 157 -8.03 3.23 -12.90
CA ARG A 157 -7.75 4.05 -14.10
C ARG A 157 -6.77 5.21 -13.81
N HIS A 158 -5.58 4.88 -13.32
CA HIS A 158 -4.53 5.84 -12.97
C HIS A 158 -3.73 6.30 -14.21
N TRP A 159 -3.09 7.46 -14.08
CA TRP A 159 -2.37 8.16 -15.15
C TRP A 159 -3.25 8.54 -16.33
N THR A 160 -4.40 9.13 -16.03
CA THR A 160 -5.25 9.73 -17.07
C THR A 160 -4.72 11.11 -17.47
N ASP A 161 -5.00 11.46 -18.72
CA ASP A 161 -4.87 12.78 -19.29
C ASP A 161 -6.30 13.35 -19.33
N ASP A 162 -6.65 14.14 -18.32
CA ASP A 162 -8.03 14.58 -18.09
C ASP A 162 -8.37 15.87 -18.85
N ASP A 163 -7.37 16.70 -19.15
CA ASP A 163 -7.50 17.95 -19.90
C ASP A 163 -7.15 17.82 -21.38
N GLY A 164 -6.61 16.66 -21.81
CA GLY A 164 -6.40 16.31 -23.20
C GLY A 164 -5.17 16.99 -23.80
N ASP A 165 -4.21 17.40 -22.98
CA ASP A 165 -3.03 18.13 -23.39
C ASP A 165 -1.84 17.22 -23.76
N CYS A 166 -2.06 15.89 -23.75
CA CYS A 166 -1.10 14.79 -23.92
C CYS A 166 -0.23 14.42 -22.71
N GLN A 167 -0.31 15.16 -21.61
CA GLN A 167 0.43 14.92 -20.39
C GLN A 167 -0.49 14.24 -19.38
N ASN A 168 -0.21 12.97 -19.12
CA ASN A 168 -0.96 12.28 -18.06
C ASN A 168 -0.57 12.77 -16.67
N ALA A 169 -1.37 12.41 -15.66
CA ALA A 169 -1.15 12.81 -14.26
C ALA A 169 0.28 12.54 -13.73
N ARG A 170 1.02 11.57 -14.29
CA ARG A 170 2.43 11.36 -13.92
C ARG A 170 3.30 12.53 -14.39
N HIS A 171 3.15 12.95 -15.64
CA HIS A 171 3.94 14.03 -16.21
C HIS A 171 3.55 15.39 -15.61
N GLU A 172 2.27 15.58 -15.30
CA GLU A 172 1.78 16.73 -14.55
C GLU A 172 2.49 16.89 -13.20
N VAL A 173 2.57 15.82 -12.39
CA VAL A 173 3.29 15.84 -11.11
C VAL A 173 4.78 16.14 -11.30
N LEU A 174 5.41 15.54 -12.32
CA LEU A 174 6.83 15.80 -12.60
C LEU A 174 7.10 17.27 -12.96
N ILE A 175 6.18 17.92 -13.67
CA ILE A 175 6.30 19.35 -14.00
C ILE A 175 6.09 20.20 -12.76
N ALA A 176 5.03 19.93 -12.02
CA ALA A 176 4.66 20.69 -10.82
C ALA A 176 5.73 20.63 -9.73
N GLU A 177 6.39 19.48 -9.55
CA GLU A 177 7.35 19.27 -8.46
C GLU A 177 8.81 19.58 -8.82
N SER A 178 9.11 19.85 -10.10
CA SER A 178 10.48 20.20 -10.48
C SER A 178 10.86 21.58 -9.94
N GLN A 179 12.00 21.66 -9.26
CA GLN A 179 12.56 22.90 -8.70
C GLN A 179 13.13 23.83 -9.77
N VAL A 180 13.32 23.32 -10.99
CA VAL A 180 13.79 24.06 -12.17
C VAL A 180 12.90 23.73 -13.37
N PRO A 181 12.89 24.54 -14.44
CA PRO A 181 12.15 24.20 -15.65
C PRO A 181 12.53 22.82 -16.19
N VAL A 182 11.53 22.00 -16.52
CA VAL A 182 11.74 20.67 -17.08
C VAL A 182 12.15 20.74 -18.56
N THR A 183 12.73 19.65 -19.06
CA THR A 183 12.85 19.39 -20.50
C THR A 183 12.02 18.18 -20.89
N PHE A 184 11.66 18.10 -22.17
CA PHE A 184 10.83 17.03 -22.71
C PHE A 184 11.62 16.12 -23.65
N LYS A 185 11.22 14.85 -23.74
CA LYS A 185 11.87 13.85 -24.61
C LYS A 185 11.75 14.20 -26.09
N THR A 186 10.71 14.94 -26.47
CA THR A 186 10.42 15.35 -27.83
C THR A 186 9.86 16.77 -27.82
N SER A 187 9.82 17.41 -28.99
CA SER A 187 9.20 18.74 -29.16
C SER A 187 7.68 18.75 -28.91
N LYS A 188 7.02 17.59 -28.80
CA LYS A 188 5.58 17.50 -28.50
C LYS A 188 5.22 17.88 -27.07
N GLY A 189 6.19 17.96 -26.15
CA GLY A 189 5.90 18.31 -24.75
C GLY A 189 5.23 17.22 -23.89
N CYS A 190 4.80 16.08 -24.45
CA CYS A 190 4.01 15.11 -23.68
C CYS A 190 4.75 14.35 -22.57
N GLN A 191 6.08 14.22 -22.65
CA GLN A 191 6.86 13.39 -21.73
C GLN A 191 8.09 14.12 -21.22
N VAL A 192 8.09 14.37 -19.92
CA VAL A 192 9.24 14.93 -19.19
C VAL A 192 10.46 14.00 -19.30
N ALA A 193 11.62 14.58 -19.63
CA ALA A 193 12.91 13.91 -19.72
C ALA A 193 13.81 14.25 -18.53
N THR A 194 14.03 15.54 -18.28
CA THR A 194 14.89 16.03 -17.19
C THR A 194 14.27 17.20 -16.46
N GLY A 195 14.79 17.47 -15.27
CA GLY A 195 14.36 18.52 -14.36
C GLY A 195 15.23 18.46 -13.11
N GLN A 196 14.72 18.92 -11.97
CA GLN A 196 15.38 18.75 -10.68
C GLN A 196 14.33 18.49 -9.61
N TRP A 197 14.33 17.29 -9.04
CA TRP A 197 13.40 16.87 -8.00
C TRP A 197 14.16 16.53 -6.74
N TRP A 198 13.57 16.88 -5.60
CA TRP A 198 14.04 16.41 -4.30
C TRP A 198 13.23 15.17 -3.90
N GLY A 199 13.88 14.00 -3.93
CA GLY A 199 13.26 12.74 -3.54
C GLY A 199 13.06 12.68 -2.03
N ALA A 200 11.89 13.11 -1.57
CA ALA A 200 11.58 13.29 -0.15
C ALA A 200 11.83 12.02 0.70
N PHE A 201 11.54 10.84 0.15
CA PHE A 201 11.71 9.58 0.88
C PHE A 201 13.16 9.18 1.12
N THR A 202 14.07 9.56 0.22
CA THR A 202 15.49 9.18 0.26
C THR A 202 16.42 10.34 0.57
N ASN A 203 15.90 11.58 0.62
CA ASN A 203 16.66 12.81 0.76
C ASN A 203 17.73 12.98 -0.34
N THR A 204 17.38 12.66 -1.58
CA THR A 204 18.32 12.70 -2.72
C THR A 204 17.78 13.58 -3.83
N THR A 205 18.62 14.44 -4.39
CA THR A 205 18.29 15.18 -5.61
C THR A 205 18.40 14.26 -6.83
N VAL A 206 17.37 14.29 -7.69
CA VAL A 206 17.28 13.50 -8.93
C VAL A 206 17.02 14.44 -10.09
N THR A 207 17.70 14.26 -11.22
CA THR A 207 17.55 15.13 -12.39
C THR A 207 16.99 14.43 -13.63
N ALA A 208 16.98 13.10 -13.65
CA ALA A 208 16.41 12.30 -14.73
C ALA A 208 15.02 11.79 -14.33
N ALA A 209 13.99 12.13 -15.11
CA ALA A 209 12.62 11.71 -14.84
C ALA A 209 12.44 10.18 -14.86
N SER A 210 13.31 9.46 -15.58
CA SER A 210 13.32 7.99 -15.64
C SER A 210 13.78 7.31 -14.35
N LYS A 211 14.37 8.06 -13.40
CA LYS A 211 14.80 7.55 -12.09
C LYS A 211 13.77 7.80 -10.99
N LEU A 212 12.68 8.48 -11.32
CA LEU A 212 11.57 8.75 -10.43
C LEU A 212 10.39 7.84 -10.75
N ASP A 213 9.58 7.56 -9.74
CA ASP A 213 8.20 7.15 -9.90
C ASP A 213 7.30 8.19 -9.23
N VAL A 214 6.07 8.36 -9.74
CA VAL A 214 5.05 9.10 -8.99
C VAL A 214 4.33 8.10 -8.11
N ASP A 215 4.40 8.35 -6.80
CA ASP A 215 3.79 7.53 -5.76
C ASP A 215 2.45 8.13 -5.35
N HIS A 216 1.50 7.26 -5.03
CA HIS A 216 0.28 7.63 -4.32
C HIS A 216 0.62 7.65 -2.83
N MET A 217 0.50 8.80 -2.17
CA MET A 217 0.83 8.95 -0.75
C MET A 217 0.18 7.84 0.07
N VAL A 218 -1.11 7.58 -0.16
CA VAL A 218 -1.79 6.33 0.22
C VAL A 218 -1.90 5.43 -1.02
N PRO A 219 -1.20 4.27 -1.08
CA PRO A 219 -1.23 3.39 -2.24
C PRO A 219 -2.64 2.91 -2.60
N LEU A 220 -2.94 2.74 -3.90
CA LEU A 220 -4.27 2.31 -4.38
C LEU A 220 -4.79 1.03 -3.70
N LYS A 221 -3.92 0.03 -3.48
CA LYS A 221 -4.29 -1.19 -2.75
C LYS A 221 -4.55 -0.91 -1.26
N ASN A 222 -3.81 -0.01 -0.62
CA ASN A 222 -4.10 0.39 0.76
C ASN A 222 -5.44 1.12 0.86
N ALA A 223 -5.72 2.04 -0.09
CA ALA A 223 -7.00 2.72 -0.19
C ALA A 223 -8.15 1.72 -0.38
N HIS A 224 -7.98 0.69 -1.22
CA HIS A 224 -8.95 -0.40 -1.36
C HIS A 224 -9.26 -1.09 -0.03
N LEU A 225 -8.22 -1.47 0.72
CA LEU A 225 -8.35 -2.19 2.00
C LEU A 225 -8.94 -1.32 3.13
N SER A 226 -8.82 0.00 3.03
CA SER A 226 -9.28 0.96 4.05
C SER A 226 -10.64 1.62 3.76
N GLY A 227 -11.39 1.08 2.79
CA GLY A 227 -12.76 1.53 2.47
C GLY A 227 -13.01 1.81 1.00
N GLY A 228 -11.95 2.03 0.21
CA GLY A 228 -12.04 2.34 -1.21
C GLY A 228 -12.56 1.19 -2.09
N TRP A 229 -12.66 -0.03 -1.56
CA TRP A 229 -13.31 -1.16 -2.24
C TRP A 229 -14.77 -0.85 -2.59
N ALA A 230 -15.47 -0.08 -1.74
CA ALA A 230 -16.88 0.26 -1.87
C ALA A 230 -17.14 1.43 -2.84
N TRP A 231 -16.08 2.11 -3.30
CA TRP A 231 -16.22 3.23 -4.21
C TRP A 231 -16.62 2.80 -5.62
N ASP A 232 -17.40 3.66 -6.28
CA ASP A 232 -17.65 3.55 -7.71
C ASP A 232 -16.37 3.82 -8.53
N ALA A 233 -16.42 3.46 -9.81
CA ALA A 233 -15.28 3.62 -10.72
C ALA A 233 -14.86 5.08 -10.91
N ALA A 234 -15.80 6.03 -10.85
CA ALA A 234 -15.51 7.45 -10.99
C ALA A 234 -14.69 7.96 -9.80
N THR A 235 -15.04 7.55 -8.59
CA THR A 235 -14.36 7.92 -7.34
C THR A 235 -12.97 7.28 -7.27
N LYS A 236 -12.83 6.00 -7.65
CA LYS A 236 -11.51 5.35 -7.77
C LYS A 236 -10.60 6.07 -8.77
N ARG A 237 -11.13 6.48 -9.93
CA ARG A 237 -10.41 7.31 -10.91
C ARG A 237 -10.01 8.67 -10.34
N ARG A 238 -10.91 9.36 -9.63
CA ARG A 238 -10.58 10.66 -9.02
C ARG A 238 -9.45 10.52 -8.00
N PHE A 239 -9.55 9.55 -7.08
CA PHE A 239 -8.50 9.27 -6.09
C PHE A 239 -7.16 9.03 -6.79
N ALA A 240 -7.15 8.20 -7.83
CA ALA A 240 -5.89 7.82 -8.47
C ALA A 240 -5.20 8.96 -9.26
N ASN A 241 -5.86 10.09 -9.51
CA ASN A 241 -5.38 11.17 -10.38
C ASN A 241 -5.53 12.57 -9.75
N VAL A 242 -5.54 12.69 -8.42
CA VAL A 242 -5.64 14.00 -7.76
C VAL A 242 -4.37 14.81 -7.99
N LEU A 243 -4.50 15.93 -8.73
CA LEU A 243 -3.40 16.88 -9.00
C LEU A 243 -3.51 18.19 -8.20
N ALA A 244 -4.74 18.59 -7.82
CA ALA A 244 -4.97 19.84 -7.09
C ALA A 244 -4.48 19.80 -5.63
N ASP A 245 -4.25 18.60 -5.10
CA ASP A 245 -3.71 18.37 -3.77
C ASP A 245 -2.29 17.79 -3.87
N GLY A 246 -1.29 18.63 -3.59
CA GLY A 246 0.13 18.26 -3.64
C GLY A 246 0.58 17.27 -2.57
N THR A 247 -0.33 16.82 -1.69
CA THR A 247 -0.07 15.75 -0.71
C THR A 247 -0.47 14.37 -1.22
N HIS A 248 -1.24 14.29 -2.31
CA HIS A 248 -1.82 13.03 -2.78
C HIS A 248 -0.89 12.22 -3.70
N LEU A 249 -0.26 12.90 -4.66
CA LEU A 249 0.73 12.34 -5.57
C LEU A 249 2.07 13.03 -5.34
N ILE A 250 3.15 12.25 -5.34
CA ILE A 250 4.51 12.76 -5.10
C ILE A 250 5.54 12.06 -5.99
N ALA A 251 6.45 12.83 -6.60
CA ALA A 251 7.58 12.29 -7.33
C ALA A 251 8.68 11.86 -6.34
N VAL A 252 8.97 10.57 -6.34
CA VAL A 252 9.96 9.96 -5.44
C VAL A 252 10.92 9.08 -6.23
N THR A 253 12.05 8.71 -5.62
CA THR A 253 12.96 7.75 -6.25
C THR A 253 12.24 6.43 -6.54
N ALA A 254 12.44 5.91 -7.75
CA ALA A 254 11.77 4.68 -8.18
C ALA A 254 12.03 3.49 -7.23
N SER A 255 13.24 3.41 -6.66
CA SER A 255 13.59 2.39 -5.67
C SER A 255 12.77 2.50 -4.38
N ALA A 256 12.57 3.70 -3.86
CA ALA A 256 11.79 3.91 -2.64
C ALA A 256 10.31 3.58 -2.84
N ASN A 257 9.70 4.03 -3.95
CA ASN A 257 8.30 3.69 -4.26
C ASN A 257 8.11 2.17 -4.40
N ARG A 258 9.01 1.48 -5.11
CA ARG A 258 8.92 0.02 -5.28
C ARG A 258 9.12 -0.73 -3.97
N SER A 259 9.99 -0.23 -3.09
CA SER A 259 10.18 -0.76 -1.74
C SER A 259 8.92 -0.59 -0.88
N LYS A 260 8.27 0.59 -0.95
CA LYS A 260 6.97 0.86 -0.31
C LYS A 260 5.90 -0.09 -0.85
N GLY A 261 5.63 -0.07 -2.16
CA GLY A 261 4.57 -0.85 -2.78
C GLY A 261 3.20 -0.50 -2.20
N ALA A 262 2.44 -1.51 -1.75
CA ALA A 262 1.11 -1.34 -1.16
C ALA A 262 1.11 -1.17 0.37
N LYS A 263 2.29 -1.08 0.99
CA LYS A 263 2.47 -1.13 2.44
C LYS A 263 1.94 0.13 3.12
N SER A 264 1.38 -0.05 4.31
CA SER A 264 1.02 1.02 5.26
C SER A 264 2.24 1.45 6.09
N PRO A 265 2.15 2.60 6.81
CA PRO A 265 3.20 3.11 7.68
C PRO A 265 3.78 2.12 8.69
N ASP A 266 3.01 1.14 9.17
CA ASP A 266 3.49 0.08 10.07
C ASP A 266 4.44 -0.91 9.37
N GLN A 267 4.25 -1.15 8.08
CA GLN A 267 5.02 -2.09 7.28
C GLN A 267 6.19 -1.44 6.53
N TRP A 268 6.09 -0.14 6.22
CA TRP A 268 7.14 0.61 5.54
C TRP A 268 7.10 2.08 5.93
N LYS A 269 8.29 2.66 6.13
CA LYS A 269 8.46 4.09 6.38
C LYS A 269 9.55 4.64 5.47
N PRO A 270 9.49 5.92 5.08
CA PRO A 270 10.58 6.55 4.35
C PRO A 270 11.93 6.37 5.08
N PRO A 271 13.01 5.95 4.40
CA PRO A 271 14.34 5.89 5.01
C PRO A 271 14.82 7.25 5.54
N ASN A 272 14.39 8.35 4.92
CA ASN A 272 14.61 9.70 5.41
C ASN A 272 13.70 10.01 6.62
N THR A 273 14.23 9.83 7.82
CA THR A 273 13.48 10.08 9.08
C THR A 273 13.09 11.54 9.27
N ALA A 274 13.83 12.49 8.71
CA ALA A 274 13.49 13.91 8.76
C ALA A 274 12.18 14.24 8.00
N TYR A 275 11.72 13.34 7.13
CA TYR A 275 10.47 13.49 6.38
C TYR A 275 9.27 12.78 7.05
N TRP A 276 9.46 12.10 8.18
CA TRP A 276 8.40 11.31 8.82
C TRP A 276 7.19 12.14 9.25
N CYS A 277 7.41 13.32 9.83
CA CYS A 277 6.31 14.20 10.22
C CYS A 277 5.43 14.57 9.01
N THR A 278 6.05 15.04 7.92
CA THR A 278 5.34 15.41 6.70
C THR A 278 4.61 14.21 6.11
N TYR A 279 5.30 13.07 5.97
CA TYR A 279 4.70 11.84 5.46
C TYR A 279 3.47 11.41 6.28
N ALA A 280 3.56 11.41 7.61
CA ALA A 280 2.46 10.99 8.46
C ALA A 280 1.30 12.00 8.45
N THR A 281 1.59 13.29 8.39
CA THR A 281 0.58 14.35 8.28
C THR A 281 -0.16 14.25 6.94
N ASP A 282 0.56 14.10 5.83
CA ASP A 282 -0.01 13.95 4.50
C ASP A 282 -0.83 12.65 4.39
N TRP A 283 -0.32 11.54 4.94
CA TRP A 283 -1.03 10.27 4.98
C TRP A 283 -2.36 10.37 5.75
N VAL A 284 -2.35 10.99 6.93
CA VAL A 284 -3.55 11.25 7.73
C VAL A 284 -4.51 12.16 6.96
N GLY A 285 -4.01 13.26 6.38
CA GLY A 285 -4.79 14.20 5.59
C GLY A 285 -5.52 13.50 4.43
N VAL A 286 -4.79 12.74 3.62
CA VAL A 286 -5.36 11.98 2.50
C VAL A 286 -6.41 10.99 2.99
N LYS A 287 -6.14 10.21 4.04
CA LYS A 287 -7.14 9.25 4.55
C LYS A 287 -8.38 9.94 5.08
N THR A 288 -8.23 11.05 5.81
CA THR A 288 -9.35 11.84 6.32
C THR A 288 -10.19 12.44 5.20
N THR A 289 -9.56 13.08 4.20
CA THR A 289 -10.27 13.68 3.05
C THR A 289 -11.10 12.66 2.28
N TRP A 290 -10.61 11.41 2.19
CA TRP A 290 -11.27 10.36 1.42
C TRP A 290 -12.12 9.41 2.29
N GLY A 291 -12.27 9.68 3.59
CA GLY A 291 -13.06 8.83 4.49
C GLY A 291 -12.52 7.40 4.62
N LEU A 292 -11.20 7.24 4.51
CA LEU A 292 -10.51 5.96 4.67
C LEU A 292 -10.14 5.70 6.12
N THR A 293 -10.10 4.43 6.51
CA THR A 293 -9.71 4.00 7.86
C THR A 293 -8.21 3.74 7.99
N VAL A 294 -7.74 3.65 9.22
CA VAL A 294 -6.41 3.11 9.56
C VAL A 294 -6.57 1.87 10.44
N THR A 295 -5.67 0.89 10.30
CA THR A 295 -5.63 -0.24 11.26
C THR A 295 -5.01 0.23 12.58
N ARG A 296 -5.11 -0.58 13.64
CA ARG A 296 -4.45 -0.24 14.92
C ARG A 296 -2.93 -0.12 14.77
N ALA A 297 -2.31 -1.09 14.09
CA ALA A 297 -0.87 -1.07 13.86
C ALA A 297 -0.44 0.15 13.05
N GLU A 298 -1.23 0.52 12.04
CA GLU A 298 -1.00 1.72 11.24
C GLU A 298 -1.12 3.00 12.07
N ALA A 299 -2.13 3.10 12.94
CA ALA A 299 -2.31 4.23 13.84
C ALA A 299 -1.15 4.40 14.83
N GLU A 300 -0.61 3.30 15.37
CA GLU A 300 0.57 3.32 16.25
C GLU A 300 1.82 3.80 15.49
N ALA A 301 2.02 3.33 14.26
CA ALA A 301 3.12 3.77 13.41
C ALA A 301 3.01 5.25 13.05
N LEU A 302 1.81 5.73 12.69
CA LEU A 302 1.54 7.14 12.42
C LEU A 302 1.79 8.00 13.66
N THR A 303 1.34 7.56 14.84
CA THR A 303 1.59 8.27 16.11
C THR A 303 3.09 8.42 16.37
N THR A 304 3.87 7.35 16.14
CA THR A 304 5.33 7.38 16.27
C THR A 304 5.98 8.37 15.30
N MET A 305 5.50 8.42 14.06
CA MET A 305 6.02 9.35 13.04
C MET A 305 5.61 10.79 13.31
N LEU A 306 4.38 11.03 13.78
CA LEU A 306 3.88 12.36 14.15
C LEU A 306 4.60 12.93 15.36
N ALA A 307 5.14 12.10 16.26
CA ALA A 307 5.99 12.55 17.35
C ALA A 307 7.26 13.27 16.86
N THR A 308 7.66 13.10 15.59
CA THR A 308 8.79 13.83 15.00
C THR A 308 8.44 15.24 14.52
N CYS A 309 7.17 15.67 14.61
CA CYS A 309 6.71 17.00 14.17
C CYS A 309 7.15 18.15 15.09
N GLY A 310 7.74 17.86 16.25
CA GLY A 310 7.93 18.83 17.32
C GLY A 310 6.70 18.93 18.22
N THR A 311 6.85 19.63 19.35
CA THR A 311 6.06 19.54 20.59
C THR A 311 4.57 19.95 20.52
N ALA A 312 3.96 20.02 19.32
CA ALA A 312 2.65 20.62 19.12
C ALA A 312 1.61 19.72 18.43
N VAL A 313 1.84 18.41 18.24
CA VAL A 313 0.79 17.52 17.70
C VAL A 313 0.18 16.67 18.81
N THR A 314 -1.00 17.08 19.27
CA THR A 314 -1.85 16.22 20.10
C THR A 314 -2.64 15.30 19.18
N VAL A 315 -2.27 14.02 19.17
CA VAL A 315 -2.93 12.99 18.38
C VAL A 315 -4.14 12.48 19.15
N THR A 316 -5.34 12.85 18.71
CA THR A 316 -6.58 12.31 19.26
C THR A 316 -6.96 11.07 18.43
N GLN A 317 -7.14 9.93 19.08
CA GLN A 317 -7.67 8.73 18.44
C GLN A 317 -9.18 8.70 18.66
N SER A 318 -9.96 8.84 17.59
CA SER A 318 -11.38 8.54 17.63
C SER A 318 -11.53 7.02 17.76
N GLN A 319 -11.68 6.54 19.00
CA GLN A 319 -11.96 5.15 19.24
C GLN A 319 -13.35 4.86 18.66
N ALA A 320 -13.41 4.07 17.58
CA ALA A 320 -14.68 3.56 17.08
C ALA A 320 -15.43 2.98 18.28
N PRO A 321 -16.73 3.32 18.48
CA PRO A 321 -17.47 2.85 19.64
C PRO A 321 -17.29 1.34 19.70
N ALA A 322 -16.85 0.85 20.88
CA ALA A 322 -16.76 -0.58 21.13
C ALA A 322 -18.06 -1.23 20.63
N PRO A 323 -18.00 -2.35 19.89
CA PRO A 323 -19.22 -3.03 19.47
C PRO A 323 -20.10 -3.17 20.70
N ALA A 324 -21.33 -2.66 20.59
CA ALA A 324 -22.26 -2.66 21.71
C ALA A 324 -22.24 -4.06 22.35
N PRO A 325 -22.09 -4.18 23.68
CA PRO A 325 -22.07 -5.49 24.33
C PRO A 325 -23.31 -6.23 23.84
N THR A 326 -23.09 -7.37 23.18
CA THR A 326 -24.18 -8.26 22.80
C THR A 326 -25.04 -8.46 24.05
N PRO A 327 -26.36 -8.20 24.02
CA PRO A 327 -27.17 -8.24 25.23
C PRO A 327 -26.99 -9.60 25.89
N SER A 328 -26.59 -9.57 27.16
CA SER A 328 -26.52 -10.77 28.01
C SER A 328 -27.87 -11.49 27.93
N PRO A 329 -27.92 -12.80 27.65
CA PRO A 329 -29.17 -13.51 27.55
C PRO A 329 -29.95 -13.39 28.87
N THR A 330 -31.22 -12.97 28.77
CA THR A 330 -32.17 -12.92 29.88
C THR A 330 -32.19 -14.27 30.63
N PRO A 331 -32.13 -14.29 31.98
CA PRO A 331 -32.12 -15.53 32.73
C PRO A 331 -33.42 -16.30 32.48
N THR A 332 -33.30 -17.43 31.80
CA THR A 332 -34.39 -18.41 31.62
C THR A 332 -34.51 -19.21 32.93
N PRO A 333 -35.73 -19.48 33.44
CA PRO A 333 -35.91 -20.15 34.73
C PRO A 333 -35.28 -21.56 34.73
N THR A 334 -34.62 -21.87 35.84
CA THR A 334 -33.88 -23.10 36.14
C THR A 334 -34.72 -24.37 35.92
N PRO A 335 -34.34 -25.28 35.01
CA PRO A 335 -34.81 -26.65 35.05
C PRO A 335 -33.95 -27.49 36.01
N THR A 336 -34.62 -28.41 36.68
CA THR A 336 -34.15 -29.40 37.64
C THR A 336 -32.98 -30.27 37.12
N LEU A 337 -32.06 -30.58 38.04
CA LEU A 337 -30.79 -31.28 37.85
C LEU A 337 -30.93 -32.67 37.19
N THR A 338 -30.11 -32.93 36.16
CA THR A 338 -29.87 -34.23 35.49
C THR A 338 -28.44 -34.18 34.91
N PRO A 339 -27.66 -35.29 34.90
CA PRO A 339 -26.24 -35.28 35.24
C PRO A 339 -25.32 -34.59 34.22
N THR A 340 -24.22 -34.05 34.77
CA THR A 340 -23.12 -33.35 34.10
C THR A 340 -22.64 -34.04 32.82
N PRO A 341 -22.76 -33.42 31.63
CA PRO A 341 -21.94 -33.79 30.49
C PRO A 341 -20.52 -33.23 30.68
N THR A 342 -19.55 -34.11 30.51
CA THR A 342 -18.12 -33.79 30.40
C THR A 342 -17.91 -32.73 29.30
N LEU A 343 -17.11 -31.70 29.63
CA LEU A 343 -16.74 -30.58 28.75
C LEU A 343 -16.35 -31.09 27.35
N THR A 344 -17.17 -30.78 26.34
CA THR A 344 -16.81 -31.03 24.94
C THR A 344 -16.17 -29.76 24.38
N ALA A 345 -14.92 -29.89 23.95
CA ALA A 345 -14.16 -28.84 23.27
C ALA A 345 -14.92 -28.34 22.01
N PRO A 346 -14.70 -27.08 21.58
CA PRO A 346 -15.35 -26.54 20.39
C PRO A 346 -15.07 -27.45 19.19
N THR A 347 -16.15 -28.00 18.64
CA THR A 347 -16.16 -28.96 17.56
C THR A 347 -16.28 -28.21 16.24
N THR A 348 -15.21 -27.55 15.83
CA THR A 348 -15.15 -26.89 14.52
C THR A 348 -13.97 -27.46 13.74
N ALA A 349 -14.24 -28.00 12.56
CA ALA A 349 -13.21 -28.38 11.60
C ALA A 349 -12.27 -27.19 11.33
N GLY A 350 -10.96 -27.41 11.46
CA GLY A 350 -9.93 -26.41 11.21
C GLY A 350 -8.82 -27.03 10.38
N PHE A 351 -8.23 -26.27 9.47
CA PHE A 351 -7.10 -26.72 8.67
C PHE A 351 -5.92 -25.79 8.83
N GLU A 352 -4.71 -26.35 8.92
CA GLU A 352 -3.48 -25.60 9.13
C GLU A 352 -2.37 -26.12 8.21
N ILE A 353 -1.58 -25.24 7.61
CA ILE A 353 -0.32 -25.63 6.98
C ILE A 353 0.70 -25.87 8.10
N ILE A 354 1.09 -27.12 8.29
CA ILE A 354 2.03 -27.52 9.36
C ILE A 354 3.47 -27.66 8.88
N ALA A 355 3.68 -27.86 7.58
CA ALA A 355 5.02 -27.94 7.00
C ALA A 355 5.03 -27.38 5.58
N LEU A 356 6.14 -26.72 5.25
CA LEU A 356 6.46 -26.29 3.90
C LEU A 356 7.93 -26.64 3.65
N ASN A 357 8.20 -27.48 2.66
CA ASN A 357 9.53 -27.93 2.28
C ASN A 357 9.90 -27.32 0.92
N CYS A 358 10.76 -26.31 0.97
CA CYS A 358 11.20 -25.52 -0.19
C CYS A 358 12.62 -25.87 -0.65
N THR A 359 13.35 -26.66 0.14
CA THR A 359 14.73 -27.05 -0.14
C THR A 359 14.85 -28.50 -0.60
N GLY A 360 13.79 -29.30 -0.42
CA GLY A 360 13.67 -30.65 -0.91
C GLY A 360 13.37 -30.73 -2.41
N THR A 361 13.90 -31.75 -3.07
CA THR A 361 13.44 -32.18 -4.39
C THR A 361 12.88 -33.60 -4.25
N PRO A 362 11.56 -33.80 -4.22
CA PRO A 362 10.49 -32.83 -4.51
C PRO A 362 10.13 -31.88 -3.36
N GLU A 363 9.58 -30.72 -3.71
CA GLU A 363 9.02 -29.73 -2.78
C GLU A 363 7.62 -30.17 -2.33
N SER A 364 7.20 -29.73 -1.14
CA SER A 364 5.88 -30.07 -0.61
C SER A 364 5.33 -29.09 0.38
N VAL A 365 4.01 -28.97 0.41
CA VAL A 365 3.25 -28.32 1.48
C VAL A 365 2.36 -29.35 2.17
N THR A 366 2.32 -29.36 3.50
CA THR A 366 1.52 -30.30 4.28
C THR A 366 0.46 -29.57 5.09
N VAL A 367 -0.79 -29.95 4.88
CA VAL A 367 -1.97 -29.46 5.58
C VAL A 367 -2.45 -30.51 6.58
N ARG A 368 -2.83 -30.09 7.77
CA ARG A 368 -3.40 -30.94 8.83
C ARG A 368 -4.83 -30.51 9.16
N ASN A 369 -5.73 -31.48 9.39
CA ASN A 369 -6.99 -31.21 10.06
C ASN A 369 -6.76 -31.07 11.57
N THR A 370 -6.94 -29.87 12.11
CA THR A 370 -6.78 -29.55 13.54
C THR A 370 -8.08 -29.68 14.32
N GLY A 371 -9.20 -29.96 13.65
CA GLY A 371 -10.49 -30.19 14.27
C GLY A 371 -10.63 -31.59 14.89
N SER A 372 -11.71 -31.79 15.65
CA SER A 372 -12.05 -33.06 16.29
C SER A 372 -12.95 -33.97 15.43
N GLN A 373 -13.30 -33.55 14.22
CA GLN A 373 -14.13 -34.31 13.26
C GLN A 373 -13.47 -34.37 11.88
N THR A 374 -13.81 -35.42 11.10
CA THR A 374 -13.44 -35.51 9.69
C THR A 374 -13.99 -34.31 8.94
N ALA A 375 -13.15 -33.68 8.13
CA ALA A 375 -13.48 -32.44 7.44
C ALA A 375 -13.13 -32.54 5.95
N ASP A 376 -13.96 -31.92 5.11
CA ASP A 376 -13.75 -31.86 3.67
C ASP A 376 -12.85 -30.68 3.30
N LEU A 377 -11.71 -31.00 2.67
CA LEU A 377 -10.76 -30.06 2.09
C LEU A 377 -11.07 -29.82 0.60
N GLY A 378 -12.13 -30.41 0.05
CA GLY A 378 -12.54 -30.20 -1.33
C GLY A 378 -12.83 -28.74 -1.67
N ASN A 379 -12.35 -28.28 -2.83
CA ASN A 379 -12.43 -26.91 -3.31
C ASN A 379 -11.66 -25.86 -2.50
N TRP A 380 -10.90 -26.28 -1.48
CA TRP A 380 -9.89 -25.42 -0.87
C TRP A 380 -8.71 -25.27 -1.83
N SER A 381 -7.90 -24.23 -1.65
CA SER A 381 -6.76 -23.99 -2.53
C SER A 381 -5.48 -23.68 -1.78
N ILE A 382 -4.35 -24.05 -2.37
CA ILE A 382 -3.02 -23.63 -1.94
C ILE A 382 -2.44 -22.67 -2.98
N HIS A 383 -1.96 -21.53 -2.51
CA HIS A 383 -1.38 -20.47 -3.33
C HIS A 383 0.10 -20.25 -2.97
N ASP A 384 0.87 -19.80 -3.96
CA ASP A 384 2.21 -19.26 -3.81
C ASP A 384 2.29 -17.80 -4.33
N GLU A 385 3.04 -16.94 -3.62
CA GLU A 385 3.20 -15.49 -3.78
C GLU A 385 2.26 -14.83 -4.82
N GLY A 386 1.00 -14.65 -4.43
CA GLY A 386 -0.08 -14.19 -5.30
C GLY A 386 -0.94 -15.35 -5.85
N ALA A 387 -1.71 -15.10 -6.92
CA ALA A 387 -2.58 -16.11 -7.54
C ALA A 387 -1.91 -16.81 -8.75
N LYS A 388 -0.59 -16.70 -8.90
CA LYS A 388 0.12 -17.21 -10.09
C LYS A 388 0.20 -18.72 -10.10
N HIS A 389 0.33 -19.33 -8.93
CA HIS A 389 0.33 -20.77 -8.77
C HIS A 389 -0.75 -21.12 -7.75
N THR A 390 -1.85 -21.69 -8.24
CA THR A 390 -2.95 -22.18 -7.43
C THR A 390 -3.13 -23.68 -7.65
N TYR A 391 -3.11 -24.43 -6.57
CA TYR A 391 -3.59 -25.81 -6.50
C TYR A 391 -4.97 -25.80 -5.87
N VAL A 392 -5.93 -26.52 -6.45
CA VAL A 392 -7.26 -26.68 -5.86
C VAL A 392 -7.46 -28.16 -5.53
N PHE A 393 -7.86 -28.45 -4.30
CA PHE A 393 -8.18 -29.81 -3.88
C PHE A 393 -9.45 -30.29 -4.58
N ALA A 394 -9.44 -31.54 -5.05
CA ALA A 394 -10.61 -32.15 -5.67
C ALA A 394 -11.78 -32.22 -4.67
N ALA A 395 -13.01 -32.01 -5.15
CA ALA A 395 -14.22 -32.13 -4.33
C ALA A 395 -14.27 -33.53 -3.66
N GLY A 396 -14.64 -33.58 -2.38
CA GLY A 396 -14.71 -34.82 -1.60
C GLY A 396 -13.38 -35.28 -0.98
N THR A 397 -12.35 -34.43 -0.99
CA THR A 397 -11.07 -34.70 -0.29
C THR A 397 -11.27 -34.62 1.23
N SER A 398 -11.68 -35.73 1.84
CA SER A 398 -11.93 -35.80 3.29
C SER A 398 -10.68 -36.14 4.08
N ILE A 399 -10.45 -35.43 5.19
CA ILE A 399 -9.30 -35.64 6.07
C ILE A 399 -9.80 -35.88 7.49
N GLU A 400 -9.42 -37.00 8.07
CA GLU A 400 -9.74 -37.37 9.46
C GLU A 400 -9.13 -36.41 10.50
N PRO A 401 -9.65 -36.35 11.73
CA PRO A 401 -9.07 -35.54 12.80
C PRO A 401 -7.58 -35.83 12.99
N GLY A 402 -6.75 -34.79 12.98
CA GLY A 402 -5.29 -34.91 13.16
C GLY A 402 -4.52 -35.47 11.95
N ALA A 403 -5.20 -36.00 10.93
CA ALA A 403 -4.57 -36.51 9.72
C ALA A 403 -4.04 -35.36 8.83
N THR A 404 -3.14 -35.71 7.92
CA THR A 404 -2.46 -34.75 7.04
C THR A 404 -2.58 -35.13 5.57
N VAL A 405 -2.52 -34.11 4.71
CA VAL A 405 -2.35 -34.26 3.26
C VAL A 405 -1.18 -33.40 2.81
N SER A 406 -0.32 -33.97 1.97
CA SER A 406 0.82 -33.24 1.40
C SER A 406 0.63 -33.08 -0.11
N VAL A 407 0.69 -31.83 -0.59
CA VAL A 407 0.69 -31.50 -2.02
C VAL A 407 2.14 -31.39 -2.46
N TRP A 408 2.51 -32.15 -3.49
CA TRP A 408 3.88 -32.24 -3.98
C TRP A 408 4.03 -31.59 -5.36
N THR A 409 5.16 -30.93 -5.58
CA THR A 409 5.54 -30.35 -6.88
C THR A 409 6.90 -30.93 -7.30
N TYR A 410 7.36 -30.62 -8.52
CA TYR A 410 8.57 -31.17 -9.14
C TYR A 410 8.41 -32.60 -9.71
N THR A 411 9.07 -32.90 -10.83
CA THR A 411 8.91 -34.17 -11.58
C THR A 411 9.18 -35.43 -10.75
N GLY A 412 10.07 -35.36 -9.75
CA GLY A 412 10.36 -36.44 -8.82
C GLY A 412 9.19 -36.88 -7.93
N ALA A 413 8.10 -36.12 -7.89
CA ALA A 413 6.88 -36.44 -7.14
C ALA A 413 5.73 -37.00 -8.00
N ALA A 414 5.93 -37.29 -9.29
CA ALA A 414 4.84 -37.69 -10.18
C ALA A 414 4.06 -38.95 -9.75
N GLN A 415 4.66 -39.81 -8.92
CA GLN A 415 4.04 -41.02 -8.37
C GLN A 415 3.35 -40.79 -7.00
N ARG A 416 3.38 -39.56 -6.47
CA ARG A 416 2.76 -39.23 -5.18
C ARG A 416 1.25 -39.05 -5.34
N THR A 417 0.51 -39.39 -4.28
CA THR A 417 -0.95 -39.38 -4.24
C THR A 417 -1.56 -38.02 -4.59
N VAL A 418 -0.93 -36.92 -4.16
CA VAL A 418 -1.39 -35.56 -4.46
C VAL A 418 -0.26 -34.80 -5.13
N PHE A 419 -0.16 -34.99 -6.44
CA PHE A 419 0.81 -34.32 -7.31
C PHE A 419 0.17 -33.12 -8.01
N TRP A 420 0.82 -31.96 -7.90
CA TRP A 420 0.33 -30.74 -8.53
C TRP A 420 0.93 -30.54 -9.93
N LYS A 421 2.25 -30.37 -10.04
CA LYS A 421 2.92 -30.13 -11.33
C LYS A 421 4.41 -30.45 -11.29
N GLY A 422 4.98 -30.70 -12.47
CA GLY A 422 6.39 -31.09 -12.64
C GLY A 422 7.41 -29.96 -12.50
N SER A 423 6.97 -28.71 -12.37
CA SER A 423 7.84 -27.57 -12.10
C SER A 423 7.85 -27.23 -10.60
N ALA A 424 8.94 -26.64 -10.14
CA ALA A 424 9.03 -26.06 -8.82
C ALA A 424 7.96 -24.97 -8.58
N VAL A 425 7.53 -24.80 -7.33
CA VAL A 425 6.57 -23.77 -6.88
C VAL A 425 7.15 -22.96 -5.73
N TRP A 426 7.69 -23.62 -4.71
CA TRP A 426 8.27 -22.97 -3.54
C TRP A 426 9.77 -23.26 -3.56
N ASN A 427 10.52 -22.53 -4.39
CA ASN A 427 11.86 -22.86 -4.83
C ASN A 427 12.95 -21.91 -4.33
N ASN A 428 12.62 -21.00 -3.42
CA ASN A 428 13.59 -20.09 -2.82
C ASN A 428 13.27 -19.74 -1.36
N ASN A 429 14.28 -19.19 -0.66
CA ASN A 429 14.16 -18.71 0.72
C ASN A 429 13.40 -17.38 0.72
N GLY A 430 12.07 -17.47 0.66
CA GLY A 430 11.17 -16.32 0.58
C GLY A 430 9.73 -16.72 0.25
N ASP A 431 9.55 -17.88 -0.36
CA ASP A 431 8.21 -18.32 -0.77
C ASP A 431 7.31 -18.61 0.44
N THR A 432 6.01 -18.40 0.27
CA THR A 432 5.01 -18.60 1.31
C THR A 432 3.84 -19.35 0.72
N ALA A 433 3.49 -20.47 1.33
CA ALA A 433 2.28 -21.21 1.00
C ALA A 433 1.10 -20.61 1.77
N PHE A 434 0.01 -20.35 1.06
CA PHE A 434 -1.25 -19.84 1.62
C PHE A 434 -2.34 -20.87 1.38
N LEU A 435 -3.02 -21.32 2.44
CA LEU A 435 -4.19 -22.21 2.37
C LEU A 435 -5.46 -21.38 2.47
N LEU A 436 -6.27 -21.42 1.43
CA LEU A 436 -7.54 -20.70 1.34
C LEU A 436 -8.70 -21.69 1.37
N ASN A 437 -9.80 -21.30 2.01
CA ASN A 437 -11.05 -22.06 1.96
C ASN A 437 -11.79 -21.84 0.63
N PRO A 438 -12.91 -22.54 0.36
CA PRO A 438 -13.64 -22.40 -0.91
C PRO A 438 -14.22 -21.00 -1.17
N SER A 439 -14.40 -20.20 -0.11
CA SER A 439 -14.78 -18.78 -0.26
C SER A 439 -13.60 -17.86 -0.61
N GLY A 440 -12.38 -18.41 -0.72
CA GLY A 440 -11.15 -17.66 -0.97
C GLY A 440 -10.57 -16.98 0.26
N ALA A 441 -11.07 -17.29 1.47
CA ALA A 441 -10.55 -16.72 2.71
C ALA A 441 -9.28 -17.47 3.14
N LEU A 442 -8.24 -16.72 3.50
CA LEU A 442 -7.01 -17.29 4.04
C LEU A 442 -7.28 -17.95 5.40
N VAL A 443 -6.96 -19.24 5.50
CA VAL A 443 -7.12 -20.02 6.73
C VAL A 443 -5.78 -20.28 7.41
N SER A 444 -4.72 -20.49 6.63
CA SER A 444 -3.37 -20.71 7.17
C SER A 444 -2.32 -20.27 6.17
N GLN A 445 -1.16 -19.83 6.65
CA GLN A 445 -0.01 -19.55 5.81
C GLN A 445 1.27 -20.03 6.47
N ARG A 446 2.27 -20.40 5.67
CA ARG A 446 3.59 -20.77 6.17
C ARG A 446 4.65 -20.35 5.17
N ALA A 447 5.64 -19.60 5.63
CA ALA A 447 6.81 -19.25 4.85
C ALA A 447 7.81 -20.42 4.84
N CYS A 448 8.64 -20.50 3.80
CA CYS A 448 9.81 -21.37 3.78
C CYS A 448 10.72 -21.02 4.96
N ALA A 449 11.12 -22.04 5.72
CA ALA A 449 12.00 -21.90 6.89
C ALA A 449 13.48 -21.78 6.48
#